data_AF-A0A2T6V2P8-F1
#
_entry.id   AF-A0A2T6V2P8-F1
#
_cell.length_a   1.000
_cell.length_b   1.000
_cell.length_c   1.000
_cell.angle_alpha   90.00
_cell.angle_beta   90.00
_cell.angle_gamma   90.00
#
_symmetry.space_group_name_H-M   'P 1'
#
loop_
_entity.id
_entity.type
_entity.pdbx_description
1 polymer ?
#
loop_
_entity_poly.entity_id
_entity_poly.type
_entity_poly.pdbx_seq_one_letter_code
_entity_poly.pdbx_strand_id
1 'polypeptide(L)'
;MQEVHDYGINFWSNNEFKIEKGLVKVCHGKNPSLLEIVQSVRDKGYRGPLLVRFPHLVQKQIKSLFDAFSLAIKEYQYSGAFKAVFPLKVNQMPSFVFPLVQGAKGLNYGLEAGSKSELIIAMSYTNPKAPITVNGFKDKEMIELGFIAKSMQHEITLTIEGLNELKTIIAVAKQNEFLACPKIGIRIRLHSTGTGVWAKSGGINSKFGLSSTEVLEAMRLLEENDLLEHFHMIHFHIGSQISDISPLKKALREAGNLYAELRKMGAKNLNSVNIGGGLAVEYTQHKHHQDKNYTLEEFSADVVFLLREIVKNKQEIEPDIFIESGRYISANHAVLVAPVLELFSHEYNEKSLKIKENNNPPLIDEMLDLLANINEKNAIEYLHDSFDHTESLFTLFDLGYIDLIDRSNTEVLAHLIVKKAVQLLYVKDHNDILRIQEQVQERYLLNCSFFQSLPDYWGLRQNFPVMPLNKLDEKPTRSASLWDITCDSDGEIAFDSTKPLFLHDIDIDEEEYFLAFFLVGAYQEVLGMKHNLFTHPTEFSVVFDEKGDYEVEDICEAQTILDVLDDLDYDTKEIERLLKQKIEDNNQLDMEEKKEIMGRLYVMLSENGYLRTIS
;
A
#
# COMPACT_ATOMS: atom_id res chain seq x y z
N MET A 1 11.22 3.10 34.41
CA MET A 1 10.04 2.61 33.68
C MET A 1 10.37 2.86 32.21
N GLN A 2 10.94 1.86 31.54
CA GLN A 2 11.41 2.00 30.16
C GLN A 2 10.20 2.22 29.25
N GLU A 3 10.24 3.26 28.41
CA GLU A 3 9.26 3.52 27.37
C GLU A 3 9.30 2.34 26.38
N VAL A 4 8.21 1.57 26.33
CA VAL A 4 8.02 0.49 25.34
C VAL A 4 7.91 1.16 23.97
N HIS A 5 8.69 0.70 22.99
CA HIS A 5 8.65 1.24 21.63
C HIS A 5 7.36 0.77 20.94
N ASP A 6 6.42 1.68 20.71
CA ASP A 6 5.08 1.34 20.21
C ASP A 6 4.96 1.35 18.67
N TYR A 7 6.06 1.61 17.95
CA TYR A 7 6.11 1.73 16.49
C TYR A 7 5.05 2.70 15.93
N GLY A 8 4.68 3.71 16.72
CA GLY A 8 3.66 4.68 16.34
C GLY A 8 2.28 4.07 16.10
N ILE A 9 2.00 2.85 16.61
CA ILE A 9 0.73 2.14 16.38
C ILE A 9 -0.49 3.00 16.72
N ASN A 10 -0.37 3.91 17.69
CA ASN A 10 -1.43 4.83 18.08
C ASN A 10 -1.74 5.92 17.03
N PHE A 11 -0.85 6.18 16.07
CA PHE A 11 -1.03 7.19 15.03
C PHE A 11 -1.74 6.65 13.80
N TRP A 12 -1.31 5.47 13.32
CA TRP A 12 -1.78 4.93 12.04
C TRP A 12 -2.83 3.82 12.18
N SER A 13 -2.88 3.10 13.31
CA SER A 13 -3.74 1.91 13.42
C SER A 13 -5.22 2.21 13.61
N ASN A 14 -5.59 3.44 14.00
CA ASN A 14 -6.97 3.81 14.38
C ASN A 14 -7.63 2.87 15.42
N ASN A 15 -6.83 2.32 16.34
CA ASN A 15 -7.25 1.29 17.31
C ASN A 15 -7.73 -0.02 16.68
N GLU A 16 -7.40 -0.30 15.41
CA GLU A 16 -7.64 -1.61 14.78
C GLU A 16 -6.59 -2.65 15.20
N PHE A 17 -5.41 -2.18 15.59
CA PHE A 17 -4.33 -3.00 16.08
C PHE A 17 -3.81 -2.41 17.40
N LYS A 18 -3.35 -3.28 18.30
CA LYS A 18 -2.74 -2.87 19.57
C LYS A 18 -1.60 -3.81 19.95
N ILE A 19 -0.71 -3.33 20.80
CA ILE A 19 0.34 -4.15 21.40
C ILE A 19 -0.15 -4.62 22.77
N GLU A 20 -0.14 -5.93 23.01
CA GLU A 20 -0.50 -6.52 24.30
C GLU A 20 0.38 -7.73 24.59
N LYS A 21 1.05 -7.74 25.75
CA LYS A 21 1.99 -8.80 26.17
C LYS A 21 3.05 -9.12 25.10
N GLY A 22 3.65 -8.07 24.54
CA GLY A 22 4.71 -8.21 23.51
C GLY A 22 4.24 -8.66 22.14
N LEU A 23 2.93 -8.81 21.90
CA LEU A 23 2.36 -9.28 20.62
C LEU A 23 1.47 -8.21 19.97
N VAL A 24 1.48 -8.15 18.64
CA VAL A 24 0.48 -7.38 17.89
C VAL A 24 -0.85 -8.13 17.89
N LYS A 25 -1.92 -7.47 18.32
CA LYS A 25 -3.27 -8.02 18.35
C LYS A 25 -4.21 -7.25 17.45
N VAL A 26 -5.14 -7.97 16.83
CA VAL A 26 -6.26 -7.41 16.07
C VAL A 26 -7.34 -7.01 17.07
N CYS A 27 -7.77 -5.74 17.08
CA CYS A 27 -8.77 -5.22 18.04
C CYS A 27 -10.21 -5.60 17.69
N HIS A 28 -10.47 -6.89 17.51
CA HIS A 28 -11.78 -7.43 17.18
C HIS A 28 -12.00 -8.82 17.81
N GLY A 29 -13.26 -9.18 18.07
CA GLY A 29 -13.61 -10.44 18.72
C GLY A 29 -12.88 -10.61 20.06
N LYS A 30 -12.16 -11.73 20.23
CA LYS A 30 -11.34 -12.04 21.42
C LYS A 30 -9.93 -11.43 21.40
N ASN A 31 -9.63 -10.57 20.44
CA ASN A 31 -8.32 -9.99 20.19
C ASN A 31 -7.23 -11.06 19.94
N PRO A 32 -7.33 -11.88 18.88
CA PRO A 32 -6.27 -12.81 18.53
C PRO A 32 -4.98 -12.04 18.19
N SER A 33 -3.83 -12.64 18.49
CA SER A 33 -2.57 -12.08 18.01
C SER A 33 -2.38 -12.38 16.53
N LEU A 34 -1.73 -11.47 15.82
CA LEU A 34 -1.42 -11.65 14.41
C LEU A 34 -0.41 -12.80 14.22
N LEU A 35 0.47 -13.01 15.19
CA LEU A 35 1.38 -14.16 15.21
C LEU A 35 0.64 -15.50 15.28
N GLU A 36 -0.35 -15.64 16.17
CA GLU A 36 -1.16 -16.87 16.27
C GLU A 36 -1.89 -17.18 14.95
N ILE A 37 -2.44 -16.15 14.30
CA ILE A 37 -3.10 -16.29 12.99
C ILE A 37 -2.10 -16.80 11.95
N VAL A 38 -0.94 -16.15 11.85
CA VAL A 38 0.13 -16.51 10.90
C VAL A 38 0.62 -17.94 11.14
N GLN A 39 0.87 -18.31 12.39
CA GLN A 39 1.28 -19.66 12.77
C GLN A 39 0.22 -20.70 12.39
N SER A 40 -1.07 -20.43 12.64
CA SER A 40 -2.16 -21.35 12.28
C SER A 40 -2.25 -21.66 10.77
N VAL A 41 -1.80 -20.74 9.92
CA VAL A 41 -1.76 -20.91 8.46
C VAL A 41 -0.48 -21.61 8.03
N ARG A 42 0.67 -21.27 8.65
CA ARG A 42 1.95 -21.96 8.42
C ARG A 42 1.90 -23.42 8.83
N ASP A 43 1.20 -23.75 9.92
CA ASP A 43 0.99 -25.13 10.40
C ASP A 43 0.20 -25.99 9.39
N LYS A 44 -0.59 -25.36 8.51
CA LYS A 44 -1.29 -26.03 7.41
C LYS A 44 -0.40 -26.22 6.16
N GLY A 45 0.84 -25.74 6.19
CA GLY A 45 1.81 -25.87 5.10
C GLY A 45 2.03 -24.59 4.28
N TYR A 46 1.25 -23.53 4.51
CA TYR A 46 1.37 -22.27 3.77
C TYR A 46 2.49 -21.40 4.34
N ARG A 47 3.69 -21.55 3.80
CA ARG A 47 4.89 -20.77 4.16
C ARG A 47 5.18 -19.67 3.14
N GLY A 48 6.21 -18.87 3.42
CA GLY A 48 6.57 -17.69 2.65
C GLY A 48 5.94 -16.40 3.20
N PRO A 49 5.94 -15.32 2.42
CA PRO A 49 5.17 -14.13 2.75
C PRO A 49 3.66 -14.41 2.65
N LEU A 50 2.90 -13.81 3.57
CA LEU A 50 1.46 -13.99 3.69
C LEU A 50 0.75 -12.62 3.66
N LEU A 51 -0.27 -12.49 2.81
CA LEU A 51 -1.14 -11.32 2.81
C LEU A 51 -2.43 -11.63 3.59
N VAL A 52 -2.57 -11.02 4.76
CA VAL A 52 -3.69 -11.24 5.67
C VAL A 52 -4.76 -10.17 5.45
N ARG A 53 -6.00 -10.57 5.16
CA ARG A 53 -7.14 -9.66 4.97
C ARG A 53 -8.12 -9.71 6.13
N PHE A 54 -8.69 -8.55 6.46
CA PHE A 54 -9.66 -8.37 7.53
C PHE A 54 -10.95 -7.73 6.99
N PRO A 55 -11.91 -8.54 6.47
CA PRO A 55 -13.19 -8.05 5.95
C PRO A 55 -13.97 -7.12 6.90
N HIS A 56 -13.88 -7.36 8.20
CA HIS A 56 -14.54 -6.52 9.21
C HIS A 56 -13.99 -5.07 9.25
N LEU A 57 -12.73 -4.85 8.89
CA LEU A 57 -12.14 -3.51 8.81
C LEU A 57 -12.70 -2.72 7.63
N VAL A 58 -12.99 -3.39 6.50
CA VAL A 58 -13.68 -2.76 5.37
C VAL A 58 -15.07 -2.29 5.80
N GLN A 59 -15.82 -3.14 6.50
CA GLN A 59 -17.15 -2.78 7.03
C GLN A 59 -17.07 -1.62 8.02
N LYS A 60 -16.05 -1.60 8.89
CA LYS A 60 -15.83 -0.52 9.85
C LYS A 60 -15.51 0.80 9.14
N GLN A 61 -14.66 0.80 8.12
CA GLN A 61 -14.34 2.01 7.35
C GLN A 61 -15.55 2.57 6.60
N ILE A 62 -16.36 1.70 5.98
CA ILE A 62 -17.63 2.09 5.37
C ILE A 62 -18.53 2.77 6.41
N LYS A 63 -18.70 2.15 7.58
CA LYS A 63 -19.54 2.68 8.64
C LYS A 63 -19.04 4.03 9.14
N SER A 64 -17.76 4.15 9.47
CA SER A 64 -17.15 5.41 9.92
C SER A 64 -17.39 6.54 8.92
N LEU A 65 -17.21 6.26 7.63
CA LEU A 65 -17.44 7.22 6.55
C LEU A 65 -18.90 7.70 6.52
N PHE A 66 -19.86 6.77 6.52
CA PHE A 66 -21.28 7.10 6.48
C PHE A 66 -21.76 7.79 7.76
N ASP A 67 -21.27 7.37 8.93
CA ASP A 67 -21.61 7.96 10.22
C ASP A 67 -21.10 9.42 10.31
N ALA A 68 -19.87 9.69 9.85
CA ALA A 68 -19.31 11.05 9.83
C ALA A 68 -20.12 12.01 8.93
N PHE A 69 -20.44 11.59 7.70
CA PHE A 69 -21.29 12.40 6.82
C PHE A 69 -22.71 12.54 7.33
N SER A 70 -23.29 11.50 7.94
CA SER A 70 -24.62 11.56 8.55
C SER A 70 -24.67 12.55 9.72
N LEU A 71 -23.62 12.58 10.53
CA LEU A 71 -23.47 13.54 11.63
C LEU A 71 -23.38 14.97 11.10
N ALA A 72 -22.51 15.21 10.11
CA ALA A 72 -22.36 16.53 9.49
C ALA A 72 -23.66 17.01 8.82
N ILE A 73 -24.36 16.13 8.08
CA ILE A 73 -25.66 16.43 7.46
C ILE A 73 -26.69 16.83 8.53
N LYS A 74 -26.75 16.10 9.64
CA LYS A 74 -27.67 16.40 10.74
C LYS A 74 -27.32 17.73 11.43
N GLU A 75 -26.05 17.98 11.69
CA GLU A 75 -25.57 19.20 12.34
C GLU A 75 -25.89 20.45 11.52
N TYR A 76 -25.61 20.40 10.22
CA TYR A 76 -25.86 21.52 9.32
C TYR A 76 -27.27 21.55 8.74
N GLN A 77 -28.14 20.60 9.09
CA GLN A 77 -29.50 20.46 8.55
C GLN A 77 -29.51 20.45 7.01
N TYR A 78 -28.58 19.68 6.43
CA TYR A 78 -28.44 19.54 4.99
C TYR A 78 -29.55 18.63 4.44
N SER A 79 -30.16 19.04 3.33
CA SER A 79 -31.32 18.41 2.70
C SER A 79 -30.95 17.44 1.58
N GLY A 80 -29.76 17.58 0.99
CA GLY A 80 -29.22 16.61 0.02
C GLY A 80 -28.79 15.29 0.70
N ALA A 81 -28.78 14.20 -0.06
CA ALA A 81 -28.34 12.90 0.44
C ALA A 81 -26.82 12.70 0.32
N PHE A 82 -26.24 11.90 1.20
CA PHE A 82 -24.88 11.40 1.04
C PHE A 82 -24.87 10.06 0.29
N LYS A 83 -23.98 9.95 -0.69
CA LYS A 83 -23.74 8.76 -1.50
C LYS A 83 -22.23 8.55 -1.64
N ALA A 84 -21.82 7.30 -1.74
CA ALA A 84 -20.42 6.94 -1.97
C ALA A 84 -20.31 5.93 -3.11
N VAL A 85 -19.17 5.94 -3.77
CA VAL A 85 -18.78 4.91 -4.74
C VAL A 85 -17.35 4.48 -4.46
N PHE A 86 -17.05 3.21 -4.67
CA PHE A 86 -15.69 2.70 -4.46
C PHE A 86 -15.02 2.62 -5.84
N PRO A 87 -13.95 3.41 -6.06
CA PRO A 87 -13.21 3.34 -7.31
C PRO A 87 -12.43 2.03 -7.40
N LEU A 88 -12.87 1.14 -8.29
CA LEU A 88 -12.32 -0.21 -8.45
C LEU A 88 -10.82 -0.20 -8.72
N LYS A 89 -10.30 0.85 -9.38
CA LYS A 89 -8.87 1.07 -9.64
C LYS A 89 -7.95 0.96 -8.40
N VAL A 90 -8.50 1.12 -7.19
CA VAL A 90 -7.75 1.03 -5.94
C VAL A 90 -7.53 -0.42 -5.50
N ASN A 91 -8.54 -1.28 -5.68
CA ASN A 91 -8.47 -2.71 -5.40
C ASN A 91 -9.64 -3.44 -6.09
N GLN A 92 -9.34 -4.23 -7.14
CA GLN A 92 -10.35 -5.03 -7.87
C GLN A 92 -10.44 -6.49 -7.39
N MET A 93 -9.66 -6.89 -6.37
CA MET A 93 -9.59 -8.29 -5.96
C MET A 93 -10.95 -8.77 -5.41
N PRO A 94 -11.44 -9.96 -5.80
CA PRO A 94 -12.70 -10.49 -5.29
C PRO A 94 -12.74 -10.59 -3.76
N SER A 95 -11.61 -10.96 -3.16
CA SER A 95 -11.40 -11.06 -1.70
C SER A 95 -11.56 -9.71 -0.98
N PHE A 96 -11.53 -8.59 -1.69
CA PHE A 96 -11.87 -7.26 -1.17
C PHE A 96 -13.26 -6.77 -1.64
N VAL A 97 -13.57 -6.90 -2.93
CA VAL A 97 -14.79 -6.39 -3.54
C VAL A 97 -16.04 -7.06 -2.95
N PHE A 98 -16.01 -8.35 -2.66
CA PHE A 98 -17.16 -9.06 -2.08
C PHE A 98 -17.48 -8.59 -0.66
N PRO A 99 -16.52 -8.52 0.29
CA PRO A 99 -16.74 -7.88 1.59
C PRO A 99 -17.23 -6.44 1.51
N LEU A 100 -16.68 -5.63 0.59
CA LEU A 100 -17.09 -4.25 0.37
C LEU A 100 -18.57 -4.18 -0.04
N VAL A 101 -18.97 -4.93 -1.06
CA VAL A 101 -20.36 -4.96 -1.54
C VAL A 101 -21.31 -5.49 -0.47
N GLN A 102 -20.89 -6.49 0.31
CA GLN A 102 -21.69 -7.00 1.42
C GLN A 102 -21.87 -5.94 2.52
N GLY A 103 -20.80 -5.25 2.92
CA GLY A 103 -20.84 -4.16 3.90
C GLY A 103 -21.61 -2.93 3.43
N ALA A 104 -21.71 -2.74 2.11
CA ALA A 104 -22.48 -1.67 1.47
C ALA A 104 -23.99 -1.94 1.41
N LYS A 105 -24.47 -3.15 1.75
CA LYS A 105 -25.91 -3.49 1.65
C LYS A 105 -26.76 -2.55 2.50
N GLY A 106 -27.79 -1.96 1.89
CA GLY A 106 -28.71 -1.02 2.54
C GLY A 106 -28.17 0.42 2.65
N LEU A 107 -26.93 0.66 2.24
CA LEU A 107 -26.35 2.00 2.11
C LEU A 107 -26.39 2.46 0.65
N ASN A 108 -26.33 3.77 0.43
CA ASN A 108 -26.11 4.33 -0.91
C ASN A 108 -24.63 4.29 -1.30
N TYR A 109 -24.05 3.09 -1.24
CA TYR A 109 -22.65 2.84 -1.55
C TYR A 109 -22.58 1.89 -2.76
N GLY A 110 -22.10 2.40 -3.90
CA GLY A 110 -21.88 1.58 -5.09
C GLY A 110 -20.43 1.57 -5.58
N LEU A 111 -20.22 1.39 -6.89
CA LEU A 111 -18.90 1.18 -7.49
C LEU A 111 -18.61 2.22 -8.57
N GLU A 112 -17.36 2.62 -8.68
CA GLU A 112 -16.84 3.46 -9.75
C GLU A 112 -15.94 2.64 -10.66
N ALA A 113 -16.10 2.83 -11.97
CA ALA A 113 -15.33 2.15 -13.01
C ALA A 113 -14.62 3.18 -13.90
N GLY A 114 -13.32 2.97 -14.11
CA GLY A 114 -12.48 3.76 -15.02
C GLY A 114 -12.20 3.07 -16.35
N SER A 115 -12.66 1.83 -16.54
CA SER A 115 -12.42 1.02 -17.76
C SER A 115 -13.60 0.08 -18.06
N LYS A 116 -13.59 -0.53 -19.27
CA LYS A 116 -14.60 -1.53 -19.67
C LYS A 116 -14.66 -2.72 -18.71
N SER A 117 -13.50 -3.28 -18.34
CA SER A 117 -13.43 -4.45 -17.45
C SER A 117 -13.96 -4.12 -16.06
N GLU A 118 -13.59 -2.96 -15.51
CA GLU A 118 -14.13 -2.48 -14.24
C GLU A 118 -15.65 -2.22 -14.32
N LEU A 119 -16.15 -1.74 -15.46
CA LEU A 119 -17.59 -1.54 -15.65
C LEU A 119 -18.35 -2.89 -15.64
N ILE A 120 -17.77 -3.96 -16.20
CA ILE A 120 -18.35 -5.30 -16.11
C ILE A 120 -18.38 -5.79 -14.66
N ILE A 121 -17.31 -5.58 -13.89
CA ILE A 121 -17.28 -5.89 -12.44
C ILE A 121 -18.38 -5.09 -11.72
N ALA A 122 -18.47 -3.78 -11.98
CA ALA A 122 -19.47 -2.91 -11.36
C ALA A 122 -20.90 -3.33 -11.69
N MET A 123 -21.20 -3.66 -12.95
CA MET A 123 -22.51 -4.17 -13.39
C MET A 123 -22.86 -5.50 -12.73
N SER A 124 -21.86 -6.35 -12.50
CA SER A 124 -22.07 -7.69 -11.93
C SER A 124 -22.35 -7.66 -10.43
N TYR A 125 -21.65 -6.82 -9.68
CA TYR A 125 -21.62 -6.90 -8.21
C TYR A 125 -22.22 -5.70 -7.48
N THR A 126 -22.52 -4.58 -8.15
CA THR A 126 -23.15 -3.44 -7.45
C THR A 126 -24.53 -3.82 -6.93
N ASN A 127 -24.78 -3.53 -5.64
CA ASN A 127 -26.08 -3.78 -5.02
C ASN A 127 -27.22 -3.07 -5.78
N PRO A 128 -28.43 -3.64 -5.84
CA PRO A 128 -29.58 -2.99 -6.46
C PRO A 128 -29.80 -1.58 -5.90
N LYS A 129 -30.08 -0.61 -6.79
CA LYS A 129 -30.27 0.83 -6.49
C LYS A 129 -29.01 1.58 -6.02
N ALA A 130 -27.90 0.91 -5.75
CA ALA A 130 -26.64 1.60 -5.47
C ALA A 130 -26.07 2.22 -6.77
N PRO A 131 -25.38 3.38 -6.67
CA PRO A 131 -24.92 4.11 -7.84
C PRO A 131 -23.73 3.42 -8.53
N ILE A 132 -23.70 3.48 -9.86
CA ILE A 132 -22.49 3.20 -10.65
C ILE A 132 -22.03 4.50 -11.28
N THR A 133 -20.78 4.91 -11.05
CA THR A 133 -20.17 6.02 -11.79
C THR A 133 -19.12 5.50 -12.76
N VAL A 134 -19.04 6.11 -13.93
CA VAL A 134 -18.10 5.70 -14.98
C VAL A 134 -17.24 6.88 -15.39
N ASN A 135 -15.96 6.84 -15.05
CA ASN A 135 -14.94 7.83 -15.43
C ASN A 135 -13.99 7.25 -16.50
N GLY A 136 -12.87 7.93 -16.76
CA GLY A 136 -11.86 7.51 -17.75
C GLY A 136 -12.26 7.82 -19.19
N PHE A 137 -11.38 7.54 -20.15
CA PHE A 137 -11.69 7.73 -21.56
C PHE A 137 -12.69 6.68 -22.05
N LYS A 138 -13.76 7.13 -22.71
CA LYS A 138 -14.82 6.25 -23.20
C LYS A 138 -14.87 6.24 -24.70
N ASP A 139 -14.73 5.05 -25.28
CA ASP A 139 -15.11 4.80 -26.66
C ASP A 139 -16.61 4.49 -26.78
N LYS A 140 -17.07 4.24 -28.01
CA LYS A 140 -18.47 3.94 -28.29
C LYS A 140 -18.95 2.70 -27.54
N GLU A 141 -18.15 1.64 -27.49
CA GLU A 141 -18.50 0.38 -26.83
C GLU A 141 -18.70 0.57 -25.32
N MET A 142 -17.81 1.32 -24.65
CA MET A 142 -17.95 1.60 -23.23
C MET A 142 -19.20 2.46 -22.93
N ILE A 143 -19.55 3.38 -23.83
CA ILE A 143 -20.81 4.15 -23.73
C ILE A 143 -22.01 3.23 -23.93
N GLU A 144 -22.01 2.36 -24.93
CA GLU A 144 -23.09 1.38 -25.17
C GLU A 144 -23.26 0.43 -23.97
N LEU A 145 -22.19 -0.01 -23.32
CA LEU A 145 -22.26 -0.75 -22.05
C LEU A 145 -22.98 0.06 -20.96
N GLY A 146 -22.76 1.37 -20.89
CA GLY A 146 -23.49 2.25 -19.97
C GLY A 146 -25.00 2.30 -20.21
N PHE A 147 -25.41 2.31 -21.48
CA PHE A 147 -26.83 2.22 -21.89
C PHE A 147 -27.43 0.84 -21.58
N ILE A 148 -26.67 -0.24 -21.78
CA ILE A 148 -27.07 -1.60 -21.39
C ILE A 148 -27.26 -1.69 -19.88
N ALA A 149 -26.31 -1.19 -19.10
CA ALA A 149 -26.40 -1.15 -17.64
C ALA A 149 -27.63 -0.36 -17.16
N LYS A 150 -27.96 0.78 -17.80
CA LYS A 150 -29.18 1.51 -17.47
C LYS A 150 -30.44 0.72 -17.82
N SER A 151 -30.42 -0.01 -18.94
CA SER A 151 -31.53 -0.89 -19.36
C SER A 151 -31.70 -2.09 -18.42
N MET A 152 -30.62 -2.53 -17.77
CA MET A 152 -30.62 -3.47 -16.65
C MET A 152 -31.06 -2.85 -15.31
N GLN A 153 -31.53 -1.60 -15.33
CA GLN A 153 -32.03 -0.84 -14.18
C GLN A 153 -30.95 -0.43 -13.16
N HIS A 154 -29.67 -0.40 -13.54
CA HIS A 154 -28.65 0.21 -12.68
C HIS A 154 -28.82 1.73 -12.60
N GLU A 155 -28.48 2.29 -11.42
CA GLU A 155 -28.37 3.73 -11.22
C GLU A 155 -26.99 4.23 -11.70
N ILE A 156 -26.81 4.17 -13.02
CA ILE A 156 -25.53 4.47 -13.67
C ILE A 156 -25.44 5.92 -14.17
N THR A 157 -24.28 6.53 -13.94
CA THR A 157 -23.90 7.86 -14.44
C THR A 157 -22.64 7.78 -15.28
N LEU A 158 -22.73 8.14 -16.55
CA LEU A 158 -21.58 8.31 -17.45
C LEU A 158 -21.01 9.72 -17.29
N THR A 159 -19.85 9.83 -16.66
CA THR A 159 -19.18 11.12 -16.46
C THR A 159 -18.32 11.44 -17.69
N ILE A 160 -18.68 12.46 -18.47
CA ILE A 160 -17.88 12.87 -19.62
C ILE A 160 -16.58 13.55 -19.19
N GLU A 161 -15.48 13.20 -19.84
CA GLU A 161 -14.17 13.84 -19.65
C GLU A 161 -13.79 14.77 -20.81
N GLY A 162 -14.57 14.76 -21.91
CA GLY A 162 -14.46 15.67 -23.04
C GLY A 162 -15.71 15.70 -23.92
N LEU A 163 -15.84 16.74 -24.75
CA LEU A 163 -17.02 16.97 -25.60
C LEU A 163 -17.28 15.86 -26.63
N ASN A 164 -16.24 15.15 -27.08
CA ASN A 164 -16.39 14.04 -28.03
C ASN A 164 -17.14 12.85 -27.41
N GLU A 165 -16.98 12.62 -26.10
CA GLU A 165 -17.73 11.58 -25.40
C GLU A 165 -19.22 11.92 -25.36
N LEU A 166 -19.56 13.19 -25.10
CA LEU A 166 -20.95 13.66 -25.15
C LEU A 166 -21.57 13.50 -26.55
N LYS A 167 -20.84 13.86 -27.60
CA LYS A 167 -21.29 13.63 -28.99
C LYS A 167 -21.53 12.14 -29.26
N THR A 168 -20.72 11.26 -28.69
CA THR A 168 -20.88 9.81 -28.82
C THR A 168 -22.09 9.31 -28.04
N ILE A 169 -22.35 9.81 -26.82
CA ILE A 169 -23.58 9.54 -26.06
C ILE A 169 -24.82 9.94 -26.88
N ILE A 170 -24.82 11.14 -27.48
CA ILE A 170 -25.90 11.61 -28.35
C ILE A 170 -26.09 10.66 -29.55
N ALA A 171 -25.00 10.23 -30.19
CA ALA A 171 -25.07 9.32 -31.32
C ALA A 171 -25.64 7.95 -30.93
N VAL A 172 -25.20 7.39 -29.80
CA VAL A 172 -25.70 6.10 -29.28
C VAL A 172 -27.18 6.20 -28.90
N ALA A 173 -27.59 7.30 -28.24
CA ALA A 173 -29.00 7.55 -27.88
C ALA A 173 -29.91 7.59 -29.12
N LYS A 174 -29.46 8.24 -30.21
CA LYS A 174 -30.22 8.30 -31.47
C LYS A 174 -30.24 6.99 -32.26
N GLN A 175 -29.22 6.15 -32.10
CA GLN A 175 -29.11 4.88 -32.83
C GLN A 175 -29.88 3.74 -32.16
N ASN A 176 -30.13 3.82 -30.85
CA ASN A 176 -30.66 2.71 -30.06
C ASN A 176 -31.91 3.11 -29.27
N GLU A 177 -33.07 3.14 -29.92
CA GLU A 177 -34.35 3.51 -29.28
C GLU A 177 -34.80 2.55 -28.17
N PHE A 178 -34.29 1.31 -28.15
CA PHE A 178 -34.64 0.31 -27.15
C PHE A 178 -33.77 0.37 -25.88
N LEU A 179 -32.65 1.10 -25.90
CA LEU A 179 -31.77 1.23 -24.75
C LEU A 179 -32.12 2.49 -23.96
N ALA A 180 -32.27 2.33 -22.64
CA ALA A 180 -32.51 3.45 -21.74
C ALA A 180 -31.25 4.33 -21.63
N CYS A 181 -31.42 5.64 -21.82
CA CYS A 181 -30.31 6.59 -21.71
C CYS A 181 -29.85 6.73 -20.25
N PRO A 182 -28.56 6.51 -19.94
CA PRO A 182 -28.01 6.64 -18.59
C PRO A 182 -28.02 8.10 -18.12
N LYS A 183 -27.74 8.33 -16.83
CA LYS A 183 -27.48 9.68 -16.34
C LYS A 183 -26.16 10.17 -16.92
N ILE A 184 -26.06 11.47 -17.18
CA ILE A 184 -24.86 12.13 -17.67
C ILE A 184 -24.27 12.94 -16.52
N GLY A 185 -22.98 12.73 -16.28
CA GLY A 185 -22.15 13.56 -15.42
C GLY A 185 -21.16 14.36 -16.24
N ILE A 186 -20.68 15.49 -15.74
CA ILE A 186 -19.61 16.28 -16.38
C ILE A 186 -18.45 16.43 -15.41
N ARG A 187 -17.26 15.95 -15.81
CA ARG A 187 -16.03 16.24 -15.06
C ARG A 187 -15.58 17.66 -15.36
N ILE A 188 -15.39 18.48 -14.33
CA ILE A 188 -15.01 19.88 -14.45
C ILE A 188 -13.52 20.04 -14.17
N ARG A 189 -12.82 20.84 -15.00
CA ARG A 189 -11.47 21.34 -14.70
C ARG A 189 -11.57 22.52 -13.75
N LEU A 190 -11.01 22.35 -12.56
CA LEU A 190 -10.90 23.41 -11.57
C LEU A 190 -9.64 24.23 -11.79
N HIS A 191 -9.68 25.53 -11.49
CA HIS A 191 -8.50 26.38 -11.39
C HIS A 191 -7.67 26.04 -10.15
N SER A 192 -8.33 25.56 -9.09
CA SER A 192 -7.68 25.07 -7.88
C SER A 192 -6.94 23.74 -8.11
N THR A 193 -5.66 23.70 -7.75
CA THR A 193 -4.80 22.51 -7.82
C THR A 193 -4.66 21.85 -6.46
N GLY A 194 -4.48 20.52 -6.44
CA GLY A 194 -3.97 19.80 -5.26
C GLY A 194 -2.50 20.14 -4.98
N THR A 195 -2.00 19.73 -3.81
CA THR A 195 -0.59 19.82 -3.42
C THR A 195 0.08 18.43 -3.47
N GLY A 196 1.40 18.38 -3.63
CA GLY A 196 2.18 17.13 -3.58
C GLY A 196 2.35 16.38 -4.91
N VAL A 197 2.90 15.16 -4.84
CA VAL A 197 3.26 14.31 -5.99
C VAL A 197 2.07 14.03 -6.92
N TRP A 198 0.86 14.00 -6.34
CA TRP A 198 -0.40 13.67 -7.02
C TRP A 198 -1.11 14.87 -7.67
N ALA A 199 -0.55 16.09 -7.59
CA ALA A 199 -1.18 17.31 -8.08
C ALA A 199 -1.48 17.29 -9.60
N LYS A 200 -0.76 16.48 -10.39
CA LYS A 200 -0.94 16.36 -11.85
C LYS A 200 -2.34 15.85 -12.26
N SER A 201 -3.09 15.24 -11.34
CA SER A 201 -4.43 14.71 -11.60
C SER A 201 -5.53 15.77 -11.56
N GLY A 202 -5.25 16.96 -10.98
CA GLY A 202 -6.19 18.08 -10.84
C GLY A 202 -5.67 19.39 -11.45
N GLY A 203 -6.48 20.46 -11.39
CA GLY A 203 -6.12 21.79 -11.89
C GLY A 203 -6.32 22.01 -13.39
N ILE A 204 -6.04 23.24 -13.84
CA ILE A 204 -6.33 23.69 -15.23
C ILE A 204 -5.53 22.94 -16.31
N ASN A 205 -4.37 22.40 -15.95
CA ASN A 205 -3.52 21.62 -16.85
C ASN A 205 -3.81 20.10 -16.77
N SER A 206 -4.88 19.69 -16.05
CA SER A 206 -5.27 18.29 -15.98
C SER A 206 -5.65 17.77 -17.36
N LYS A 207 -5.21 16.54 -17.68
CA LYS A 207 -5.56 15.86 -18.93
C LYS A 207 -7.07 15.65 -19.07
N PHE A 208 -7.81 15.64 -17.97
CA PHE A 208 -9.22 15.26 -17.92
C PHE A 208 -10.13 16.43 -17.52
N GLY A 209 -11.39 16.32 -17.94
CA GLY A 209 -12.46 17.27 -17.61
C GLY A 209 -12.60 18.42 -18.59
N LEU A 210 -13.71 19.13 -18.48
CA LEU A 210 -14.09 20.23 -19.34
C LEU A 210 -13.72 21.56 -18.68
N SER A 211 -13.16 22.47 -19.48
CA SER A 211 -13.04 23.89 -19.14
C SER A 211 -14.41 24.57 -19.09
N SER A 212 -14.51 25.75 -18.49
CA SER A 212 -15.78 26.50 -18.42
C SER A 212 -16.41 26.73 -19.80
N THR A 213 -15.62 26.97 -20.84
CA THR A 213 -16.12 27.13 -22.23
C THR A 213 -16.68 25.82 -22.78
N GLU A 214 -16.01 24.70 -22.52
CA GLU A 214 -16.49 23.38 -22.92
C GLU A 214 -17.74 22.97 -22.13
N VAL A 215 -17.85 23.34 -20.85
CA VAL A 215 -19.07 23.09 -20.05
C VAL A 215 -20.27 23.85 -20.63
N LEU A 216 -20.10 25.12 -21.02
CA LEU A 216 -21.16 25.89 -21.70
C LEU A 216 -21.58 25.24 -23.02
N GLU A 217 -20.61 24.74 -23.79
CA GLU A 217 -20.87 24.02 -25.03
C GLU A 217 -21.56 22.66 -24.78
N ALA A 218 -21.20 21.94 -23.72
CA ALA A 218 -21.86 20.71 -23.31
C ALA A 218 -23.33 20.96 -22.96
N MET A 219 -23.62 22.04 -22.23
CA MET A 219 -24.99 22.48 -21.93
C MET A 219 -25.80 22.73 -23.20
N ARG A 220 -25.22 23.46 -24.17
CA ARG A 220 -25.87 23.71 -25.47
C ARG A 220 -26.15 22.41 -26.23
N LEU A 221 -25.19 21.50 -26.29
CA LEU A 221 -25.35 20.20 -26.97
C LEU A 221 -26.41 19.32 -26.30
N LEU A 222 -26.51 19.35 -24.97
CA LEU A 222 -27.54 18.63 -24.23
C LEU A 222 -28.93 19.20 -24.51
N GLU A 223 -29.07 20.53 -24.55
CA GLU A 223 -30.34 21.20 -24.86
C GLU A 223 -30.79 20.95 -26.31
N GLU A 224 -29.89 21.09 -27.29
CA GLU A 224 -30.19 20.88 -28.72
C GLU A 224 -30.58 19.44 -29.08
N ASN A 225 -30.33 18.48 -28.20
CA ASN A 225 -30.61 17.07 -28.42
C ASN A 225 -31.59 16.50 -27.39
N ASP A 226 -32.32 17.35 -26.65
CA ASP A 226 -33.32 16.96 -25.65
C ASP A 226 -32.78 16.01 -24.56
N LEU A 227 -31.49 16.15 -24.21
CA LEU A 227 -30.80 15.34 -23.20
C LEU A 227 -30.51 16.10 -21.91
N LEU A 228 -30.91 17.36 -21.80
CA LEU A 228 -30.64 18.18 -20.61
C LEU A 228 -31.22 17.56 -19.33
N GLU A 229 -32.34 16.84 -19.42
CA GLU A 229 -32.93 16.11 -18.29
C GLU A 229 -32.06 14.96 -17.78
N HIS A 230 -31.16 14.42 -18.61
CA HIS A 230 -30.22 13.37 -18.23
C HIS A 230 -28.98 13.92 -17.50
N PHE A 231 -28.73 15.23 -17.52
CA PHE A 231 -27.60 15.83 -16.82
C PHE A 231 -27.88 15.95 -15.32
N HIS A 232 -27.22 15.11 -14.52
CA HIS A 232 -27.51 14.95 -13.09
C HIS A 232 -26.35 15.30 -12.16
N MET A 233 -25.11 15.26 -12.64
CA MET A 233 -23.94 15.30 -11.77
C MET A 233 -22.80 16.16 -12.33
N ILE A 234 -22.21 17.01 -11.50
CA ILE A 234 -20.86 17.50 -11.77
C ILE A 234 -19.85 16.69 -10.97
N HIS A 235 -18.69 16.42 -11.55
CA HIS A 235 -17.60 15.68 -10.91
C HIS A 235 -16.33 16.52 -10.96
N PHE A 236 -15.52 16.47 -9.92
CA PHE A 236 -14.14 16.95 -9.95
C PHE A 236 -13.25 16.00 -9.15
N HIS A 237 -11.96 15.98 -9.49
CA HIS A 237 -10.99 15.19 -8.75
C HIS A 237 -9.69 15.99 -8.62
N ILE A 238 -9.29 16.23 -7.37
CA ILE A 238 -8.12 17.05 -7.03
C ILE A 238 -6.85 16.22 -6.77
N GLY A 239 -6.97 14.89 -6.73
CA GLY A 239 -5.86 13.93 -6.56
C GLY A 239 -6.14 12.90 -5.47
N SER A 240 -5.25 11.90 -5.36
CA SER A 240 -5.22 10.95 -4.25
C SER A 240 -4.38 11.52 -3.09
N GLN A 241 -4.63 11.05 -1.87
CA GLN A 241 -3.81 11.32 -0.68
C GLN A 241 -3.57 12.83 -0.46
N ILE A 242 -4.67 13.57 -0.29
CA ILE A 242 -4.61 15.02 -0.08
C ILE A 242 -4.26 15.26 1.38
N SER A 243 -3.03 15.68 1.63
CA SER A 243 -2.51 15.88 2.99
C SER A 243 -3.04 17.14 3.68
N ASP A 244 -3.34 18.18 2.91
CA ASP A 244 -3.87 19.45 3.42
C ASP A 244 -5.36 19.63 3.07
N ILE A 245 -6.18 19.94 4.06
CA ILE A 245 -7.60 20.22 3.86
C ILE A 245 -7.85 21.49 3.02
N SER A 246 -6.91 22.43 2.99
CA SER A 246 -7.08 23.75 2.35
C SER A 246 -7.35 23.69 0.84
N PRO A 247 -6.59 22.92 0.03
CA PRO A 247 -6.92 22.64 -1.36
C PRO A 247 -8.35 22.13 -1.59
N LEU A 248 -8.83 21.20 -0.76
CA LEU A 248 -10.19 20.68 -0.86
C LEU A 248 -11.23 21.79 -0.63
N LYS A 249 -11.08 22.60 0.42
CA LYS A 249 -12.00 23.73 0.69
C LYS A 249 -12.04 24.73 -0.48
N LYS A 250 -10.92 24.94 -1.19
CA LYS A 250 -10.89 25.80 -2.39
C LYS A 250 -11.65 25.16 -3.56
N ALA A 251 -11.41 23.88 -3.82
CA ALA A 251 -12.10 23.12 -4.87
C ALA A 251 -13.61 23.05 -4.66
N LEU A 252 -14.06 22.79 -3.43
CA LEU A 252 -15.48 22.80 -3.07
C LEU A 252 -16.14 24.15 -3.30
N ARG A 253 -15.44 25.26 -2.99
CA ARG A 253 -15.95 26.61 -3.27
C ARG A 253 -16.17 26.85 -4.75
N GLU A 254 -15.22 26.46 -5.57
CA GLU A 254 -15.30 26.59 -7.02
C GLU A 254 -16.41 25.71 -7.60
N ALA A 255 -16.43 24.42 -7.26
CA ALA A 255 -17.41 23.46 -7.74
C ALA A 255 -18.84 23.80 -7.30
N GLY A 256 -19.03 24.23 -6.04
CA GLY A 256 -20.35 24.64 -5.54
C GLY A 256 -20.91 25.84 -6.28
N ASN A 257 -20.05 26.81 -6.68
CA ASN A 257 -20.49 27.93 -7.51
C ASN A 257 -20.86 27.47 -8.92
N LEU A 258 -20.06 26.60 -9.54
CA LEU A 258 -20.36 26.06 -10.87
C LEU A 258 -21.67 25.27 -10.89
N TYR A 259 -21.90 24.42 -9.88
CA TYR A 259 -23.17 23.72 -9.70
C TYR A 259 -24.36 24.68 -9.67
N ALA A 260 -24.29 25.72 -8.84
CA ALA A 260 -25.38 26.69 -8.71
C ALA A 260 -25.63 27.48 -10.01
N GLU A 261 -24.56 27.91 -10.71
CA GLU A 261 -24.70 28.62 -11.98
C GLU A 261 -25.29 27.72 -13.08
N LEU A 262 -24.87 26.47 -13.19
CA LEU A 262 -25.42 25.52 -14.19
C LEU A 262 -26.91 25.26 -13.97
N ARG A 263 -27.36 25.15 -12.71
CA ARG A 263 -28.79 25.04 -12.39
C ARG A 263 -29.59 26.30 -12.77
N LYS A 264 -29.02 27.48 -12.56
CA LYS A 264 -29.62 28.75 -12.98
C LYS A 264 -29.73 28.87 -14.50
N MET A 265 -28.77 28.31 -15.22
CA MET A 265 -28.76 28.24 -16.68
C MET A 265 -29.77 27.25 -17.27
N GLY A 266 -30.42 26.41 -16.47
CA GLY A 266 -31.50 25.54 -16.94
C GLY A 266 -31.32 24.05 -16.62
N ALA A 267 -30.16 23.62 -16.10
CA ALA A 267 -29.94 22.22 -15.70
C ALA A 267 -30.72 21.86 -14.42
N LYS A 268 -32.06 21.78 -14.48
CA LYS A 268 -32.91 21.58 -13.29
C LYS A 268 -32.78 20.20 -12.66
N ASN A 269 -32.32 19.20 -13.40
CA ASN A 269 -32.04 17.84 -12.90
C ASN A 269 -30.61 17.64 -12.37
N LEU A 270 -29.72 18.63 -12.52
CA LEU A 270 -28.38 18.60 -11.93
C LEU A 270 -28.51 18.68 -10.42
N ASN A 271 -28.47 17.55 -9.72
CA ASN A 271 -28.76 17.46 -8.30
C ASN A 271 -27.64 16.80 -7.50
N SER A 272 -26.49 16.51 -8.12
CA SER A 272 -25.39 15.79 -7.48
C SER A 272 -24.05 16.49 -7.72
N VAL A 273 -23.21 16.53 -6.69
CA VAL A 273 -21.81 16.95 -6.77
C VAL A 273 -20.93 15.80 -6.30
N ASN A 274 -20.13 15.25 -7.21
CA ASN A 274 -19.12 14.25 -6.92
C ASN A 274 -17.77 14.93 -6.74
N ILE A 275 -17.20 14.82 -5.54
CA ILE A 275 -15.92 15.47 -5.19
C ILE A 275 -14.71 14.57 -5.50
N GLY A 276 -14.95 13.38 -6.05
CA GLY A 276 -13.93 12.39 -6.36
C GLY A 276 -13.38 11.73 -5.10
N GLY A 277 -12.22 11.09 -5.25
CA GLY A 277 -11.40 10.65 -4.11
C GLY A 277 -10.57 11.78 -3.51
N GLY A 278 -9.63 11.41 -2.63
CA GLY A 278 -8.65 12.34 -2.07
C GLY A 278 -8.55 12.34 -0.55
N LEU A 279 -9.57 11.79 0.13
CA LEU A 279 -9.51 11.53 1.57
C LEU A 279 -8.25 10.72 1.91
N ALA A 280 -7.36 11.33 2.68
CA ALA A 280 -6.05 10.78 3.00
C ALA A 280 -6.10 9.75 4.13
N VAL A 281 -5.16 8.83 4.09
CA VAL A 281 -4.86 7.86 5.17
C VAL A 281 -3.60 8.31 5.89
N GLU A 282 -3.55 8.12 7.21
CA GLU A 282 -2.34 8.40 7.99
C GLU A 282 -1.42 7.18 7.91
N TYR A 283 -0.29 7.30 7.21
CA TYR A 283 0.71 6.23 7.09
C TYR A 283 1.91 6.43 8.01
N THR A 284 2.01 7.57 8.71
CA THR A 284 3.14 7.86 9.57
C THR A 284 3.21 6.90 10.76
N GLN A 285 4.39 6.36 11.01
CA GLN A 285 4.72 5.64 12.23
C GLN A 285 5.57 6.49 13.20
N HIS A 286 5.86 7.75 12.85
CA HIS A 286 6.78 8.60 13.61
C HIS A 286 6.05 9.83 14.18
N LYS A 287 6.19 10.04 15.49
CA LYS A 287 5.45 11.03 16.31
C LYS A 287 5.49 12.49 15.80
N HIS A 288 6.53 12.87 15.06
CA HIS A 288 6.74 14.23 14.56
C HIS A 288 6.40 14.41 13.07
N HIS A 289 5.88 13.36 12.43
CA HIS A 289 5.45 13.38 11.04
C HIS A 289 3.95 13.11 10.99
N GLN A 290 3.21 13.90 10.22
CA GLN A 290 1.80 13.68 9.91
C GLN A 290 1.65 13.72 8.40
N ASP A 291 1.02 12.69 7.83
CA ASP A 291 0.74 12.65 6.40
C ASP A 291 -0.51 13.44 6.04
N LYS A 292 -1.34 13.80 7.04
CA LYS A 292 -2.50 14.67 6.85
C LYS A 292 -2.74 15.61 8.04
N ASN A 293 -3.37 16.76 7.77
CA ASN A 293 -3.66 17.79 8.79
C ASN A 293 -5.14 17.87 9.21
N TYR A 294 -5.95 16.85 8.90
CA TYR A 294 -7.40 16.85 9.16
C TYR A 294 -7.93 15.46 9.55
N THR A 295 -9.06 15.46 10.25
CA THR A 295 -9.81 14.24 10.62
C THR A 295 -10.93 13.94 9.61
N LEU A 296 -11.53 12.75 9.70
CA LEU A 296 -12.70 12.42 8.88
C LEU A 296 -13.89 13.35 9.20
N GLU A 297 -14.06 13.70 10.47
CA GLU A 297 -15.10 14.61 10.96
C GLU A 297 -14.91 16.01 10.38
N GLU A 298 -13.69 16.56 10.40
CA GLU A 298 -13.41 17.85 9.75
C GLU A 298 -13.69 17.77 8.24
N PHE A 299 -13.20 16.72 7.56
CA PHE A 299 -13.41 16.53 6.12
C PHE A 299 -14.91 16.52 5.76
N SER A 300 -15.69 15.71 6.45
CA SER A 300 -17.13 15.58 6.20
C SER A 300 -17.89 16.87 6.54
N ALA A 301 -17.55 17.54 7.65
CA ALA A 301 -18.13 18.82 8.04
C ALA A 301 -17.84 19.92 7.02
N ASP A 302 -16.60 20.05 6.55
CA ASP A 302 -16.21 21.05 5.56
C ASP A 302 -16.94 20.86 4.22
N VAL A 303 -17.07 19.61 3.76
CA VAL A 303 -17.79 19.30 2.51
C VAL A 303 -19.25 19.74 2.61
N VAL A 304 -19.94 19.32 3.68
CA VAL A 304 -21.36 19.63 3.90
C VAL A 304 -21.56 21.13 4.08
N PHE A 305 -20.78 21.76 4.96
CA PHE A 305 -20.90 23.18 5.29
C PHE A 305 -20.66 24.08 4.07
N LEU A 306 -19.57 23.84 3.32
CA LEU A 306 -19.22 24.70 2.19
C LEU A 306 -20.26 24.60 1.06
N LEU A 307 -20.67 23.38 0.69
CA LEU A 307 -21.68 23.22 -0.37
C LEU A 307 -22.99 23.88 0.03
N ARG A 308 -23.44 23.71 1.28
CA ARG A 308 -24.63 24.36 1.84
C ARG A 308 -24.57 25.87 1.71
N GLU A 309 -23.51 26.49 2.23
CA GLU A 309 -23.41 27.94 2.27
C GLU A 309 -23.41 28.55 0.86
N ILE A 310 -22.75 27.90 -0.09
CA ILE A 310 -22.66 28.39 -1.46
C ILE A 310 -24.03 28.34 -2.15
N VAL A 311 -24.71 27.19 -2.13
CA VAL A 311 -25.99 27.03 -2.83
C VAL A 311 -27.09 27.85 -2.17
N LYS A 312 -27.09 27.96 -0.84
CA LYS A 312 -28.01 28.83 -0.09
C LYS A 312 -27.84 30.30 -0.48
N ASN A 313 -26.60 30.80 -0.56
CA ASN A 313 -26.33 32.17 -1.01
C ASN A 313 -26.75 32.40 -2.46
N LYS A 314 -26.73 31.36 -3.29
CA LYS A 314 -27.17 31.40 -4.68
C LYS A 314 -28.66 31.13 -4.86
N GLN A 315 -29.41 30.82 -3.79
CA GLN A 315 -30.83 30.44 -3.81
C GLN A 315 -31.11 29.20 -4.67
N GLU A 316 -30.21 28.21 -4.64
CA GLU A 316 -30.37 26.92 -5.31
C GLU A 316 -30.47 25.78 -4.30
N ILE A 317 -30.92 24.61 -4.76
CA ILE A 317 -31.09 23.43 -3.91
C ILE A 317 -29.74 22.82 -3.53
N GLU A 318 -29.67 22.26 -2.33
CA GLU A 318 -28.51 21.51 -1.86
C GLU A 318 -28.37 20.19 -2.67
N PRO A 319 -27.20 19.94 -3.30
CA PRO A 319 -26.98 18.71 -4.05
C PRO A 319 -26.83 17.48 -3.16
N ASP A 320 -27.10 16.31 -3.72
CA ASP A 320 -26.55 15.05 -3.20
C ASP A 320 -25.02 15.11 -3.28
N ILE A 321 -24.36 14.70 -2.19
CA ILE A 321 -22.90 14.66 -2.08
C ILE A 321 -22.43 13.26 -2.46
N PHE A 322 -21.53 13.17 -3.44
CA PHE A 322 -20.85 11.96 -3.84
C PHE A 322 -19.36 12.03 -3.52
N ILE A 323 -18.81 10.93 -3.03
CA ILE A 323 -17.36 10.78 -2.80
C ILE A 323 -16.84 9.44 -3.33
N GLU A 324 -15.57 9.40 -3.74
CA GLU A 324 -14.90 8.21 -4.29
C GLU A 324 -13.66 7.82 -3.46
N SER A 325 -13.81 7.75 -2.13
CA SER A 325 -12.71 7.62 -1.18
C SER A 325 -12.15 6.18 -1.06
N GLY A 326 -11.66 5.61 -2.17
CA GLY A 326 -11.20 4.22 -2.23
C GLY A 326 -10.02 3.90 -1.30
N ARG A 327 -8.96 4.73 -1.32
CA ARG A 327 -7.76 4.52 -0.47
C ARG A 327 -8.11 4.47 1.01
N TYR A 328 -8.98 5.36 1.48
CA TYR A 328 -9.43 5.38 2.88
C TYR A 328 -10.12 4.09 3.30
N ILE A 329 -10.94 3.53 2.40
CA ILE A 329 -11.74 2.34 2.68
C ILE A 329 -10.91 1.06 2.65
N SER A 330 -9.92 0.98 1.76
CA SER A 330 -9.16 -0.25 1.56
C SER A 330 -7.80 -0.28 2.25
N ALA A 331 -7.19 0.84 2.66
CA ALA A 331 -5.79 0.81 3.14
C ALA A 331 -5.56 -0.17 4.30
N ASN A 332 -6.33 -0.08 5.38
CA ASN A 332 -6.07 -0.82 6.62
C ASN A 332 -6.57 -2.28 6.64
N HIS A 333 -7.29 -2.73 5.62
CA HIS A 333 -7.89 -4.06 5.64
C HIS A 333 -6.89 -5.19 5.40
N ALA A 334 -5.69 -4.88 4.88
CA ALA A 334 -4.68 -5.88 4.54
C ALA A 334 -3.36 -5.61 5.25
N VAL A 335 -2.69 -6.69 5.66
CA VAL A 335 -1.37 -6.70 6.30
C VAL A 335 -0.49 -7.73 5.60
N LEU A 336 0.66 -7.30 5.09
CA LEU A 336 1.67 -8.20 4.54
C LEU A 336 2.58 -8.66 5.68
N VAL A 337 2.71 -9.96 5.88
CA VAL A 337 3.61 -10.56 6.87
C VAL A 337 4.71 -11.30 6.13
N ALA A 338 5.98 -10.98 6.44
CA ALA A 338 7.14 -11.63 5.88
C ALA A 338 8.07 -12.14 6.99
N PRO A 339 8.52 -13.41 6.94
CA PRO A 339 9.57 -13.89 7.83
C PRO A 339 10.92 -13.27 7.47
N VAL A 340 11.74 -13.00 8.49
CA VAL A 340 13.15 -12.66 8.34
C VAL A 340 13.93 -13.96 8.12
N LEU A 341 14.71 -14.01 7.04
CA LEU A 341 15.52 -15.17 6.66
C LEU A 341 16.95 -15.06 7.17
N GLU A 342 17.52 -13.85 7.13
CA GLU A 342 18.94 -13.63 7.39
C GLU A 342 19.20 -12.25 7.98
N LEU A 343 20.21 -12.16 8.87
CA LEU A 343 20.77 -10.90 9.36
C LEU A 343 22.22 -10.77 8.90
N PHE A 344 22.52 -9.82 8.02
CA PHE A 344 23.88 -9.71 7.44
C PHE A 344 24.95 -9.17 8.41
N SER A 345 24.60 -8.67 9.61
CA SER A 345 25.60 -8.30 10.62
C SER A 345 26.03 -9.45 11.53
N HIS A 346 25.35 -10.61 11.48
CA HIS A 346 25.67 -11.74 12.36
C HIS A 346 27.04 -12.37 12.07
N GLU A 347 27.58 -12.13 10.86
CA GLU A 347 28.90 -12.61 10.43
C GLU A 347 30.06 -11.90 11.16
N TYR A 348 29.86 -10.69 11.68
CA TYR A 348 30.91 -9.88 12.32
C TYR A 348 30.93 -10.07 13.85
N ASN A 349 31.39 -11.25 14.27
CA ASN A 349 31.57 -11.57 15.69
C ASN A 349 33.05 -11.85 16.01
N GLU A 350 33.39 -11.86 17.31
CA GLU A 350 34.78 -12.10 17.76
C GLU A 350 35.35 -13.45 17.27
N LYS A 351 34.51 -14.46 17.01
CA LYS A 351 34.97 -15.76 16.50
C LYS A 351 35.39 -15.70 15.02
N SER A 352 34.94 -14.69 14.28
CA SER A 352 35.31 -14.45 12.89
C SER A 352 36.71 -13.83 12.74
N LEU A 353 37.25 -13.25 13.82
CA LEU A 353 38.59 -12.66 13.81
C LEU A 353 39.67 -13.73 13.61
N LYS A 354 40.54 -13.49 12.63
CA LYS A 354 41.70 -14.32 12.31
C LYS A 354 42.97 -13.51 12.56
N ILE A 355 43.21 -13.19 13.82
CA ILE A 355 44.37 -12.39 14.24
C ILE A 355 45.65 -13.20 14.03
N LYS A 356 46.63 -12.61 13.34
CA LYS A 356 47.94 -13.25 13.09
C LYS A 356 48.81 -13.07 14.33
N GLU A 357 49.54 -14.11 14.73
CA GLU A 357 50.33 -14.07 15.97
C GLU A 357 51.49 -13.07 15.95
N ASN A 358 52.09 -12.75 14.79
CA ASN A 358 53.28 -11.89 14.70
C ASN A 358 53.40 -11.08 13.40
N ASN A 359 52.28 -10.71 12.75
CA ASN A 359 52.35 -9.98 11.47
C ASN A 359 51.05 -9.23 11.11
N ASN A 360 50.32 -8.69 12.09
CA ASN A 360 49.21 -7.80 11.76
C ASN A 360 49.77 -6.43 11.33
N PRO A 361 49.11 -5.72 10.41
CA PRO A 361 49.35 -4.30 10.21
C PRO A 361 49.18 -3.55 11.55
N PRO A 362 50.01 -2.55 11.86
CA PRO A 362 49.91 -1.78 13.11
C PRO A 362 48.52 -1.20 13.37
N LEU A 363 47.83 -0.77 12.31
CA LEU A 363 46.46 -0.25 12.40
C LEU A 363 45.44 -1.30 12.88
N ILE A 364 45.65 -2.58 12.62
CA ILE A 364 44.79 -3.65 13.15
C ILE A 364 45.03 -3.84 14.66
N ASP A 365 46.29 -3.77 15.11
CA ASP A 365 46.61 -3.82 16.53
C ASP A 365 46.03 -2.59 17.27
N GLU A 366 46.08 -1.40 16.65
CA GLU A 366 45.40 -0.19 17.15
C GLU A 366 43.88 -0.38 17.24
N MET A 367 43.23 -0.97 16.24
CA MET A 367 41.79 -1.29 16.30
C MET A 367 41.46 -2.30 17.41
N LEU A 368 42.31 -3.30 17.67
CA LEU A 368 42.16 -4.22 18.80
C LEU A 368 42.26 -3.48 20.14
N ASP A 369 43.19 -2.54 20.26
CA ASP A 369 43.36 -1.71 21.45
C ASP A 369 42.15 -0.78 21.67
N LEU A 370 41.60 -0.19 20.61
CA LEU A 370 40.36 0.60 20.67
C LEU A 370 39.20 -0.27 21.20
N LEU A 371 39.01 -1.46 20.62
CA LEU A 371 37.95 -2.38 21.03
C LEU A 371 38.08 -2.80 22.50
N ALA A 372 39.29 -3.08 22.97
CA ALA A 372 39.55 -3.50 24.34
C ALA A 372 39.26 -2.37 25.35
N ASN A 373 39.64 -1.12 25.02
CA ASN A 373 39.68 0.00 25.98
C ASN A 373 38.49 0.99 25.86
N ILE A 374 37.56 0.78 24.93
CA ILE A 374 36.38 1.63 24.77
C ILE A 374 35.47 1.61 26.02
N ASN A 375 35.05 2.80 26.45
CA ASN A 375 34.19 3.05 27.61
C ASN A 375 33.33 4.31 27.38
N GLU A 376 32.40 4.62 28.29
CA GLU A 376 31.46 5.75 28.10
C GLU A 376 32.12 7.11 27.84
N LYS A 377 33.35 7.36 28.32
CA LYS A 377 33.99 8.68 28.19
C LYS A 377 34.68 8.88 26.84
N ASN A 378 35.21 7.81 26.26
CA ASN A 378 35.98 7.84 25.02
C ASN A 378 35.25 7.16 23.85
N ALA A 379 34.00 6.72 24.03
CA ALA A 379 33.28 5.97 23.00
C ALA A 379 33.13 6.72 21.67
N ILE A 380 32.89 8.03 21.70
CA ILE A 380 32.80 8.85 20.48
C ILE A 380 34.17 9.03 19.82
N GLU A 381 35.21 9.30 20.62
CA GLU A 381 36.59 9.45 20.15
C GLU A 381 37.07 8.16 19.47
N TYR A 382 36.95 7.02 20.16
CA TYR A 382 37.38 5.72 19.66
C TYR A 382 36.58 5.27 18.43
N LEU A 383 35.35 5.74 18.31
CA LEU A 383 34.56 5.47 17.12
C LEU A 383 35.08 6.26 15.91
N HIS A 384 35.39 7.55 16.07
CA HIS A 384 36.03 8.33 15.00
C HIS A 384 37.37 7.72 14.58
N ASP A 385 38.22 7.38 15.56
CA ASP A 385 39.51 6.73 15.30
C ASP A 385 39.32 5.41 14.54
N SER A 386 38.31 4.61 14.91
CA SER A 386 38.01 3.36 14.22
C SER A 386 37.60 3.56 12.76
N PHE A 387 36.89 4.65 12.44
CA PHE A 387 36.52 4.96 11.06
C PHE A 387 37.73 5.41 10.24
N ASP A 388 38.59 6.27 10.79
CA ASP A 388 39.81 6.72 10.13
C ASP A 388 40.78 5.53 9.86
N HIS A 389 40.92 4.63 10.83
CA HIS A 389 41.71 3.41 10.67
C HIS A 389 41.10 2.47 9.64
N THR A 390 39.77 2.33 9.61
CA THR A 390 39.06 1.52 8.61
C THR A 390 39.31 2.03 7.19
N GLU A 391 39.17 3.34 6.95
CA GLU A 391 39.45 3.95 5.65
C GLU A 391 40.92 3.77 5.24
N SER A 392 41.85 3.94 6.18
CA SER A 392 43.27 3.72 5.95
C SER A 392 43.58 2.27 5.57
N LEU A 393 43.00 1.30 6.28
CA LEU A 393 43.17 -0.13 6.02
C LEU A 393 42.54 -0.53 4.67
N PHE A 394 41.38 -0.01 4.30
CA PHE A 394 40.80 -0.23 2.97
C PHE A 394 41.67 0.36 1.86
N THR A 395 42.22 1.56 2.06
CA THR A 395 43.17 2.16 1.12
C THR A 395 44.42 1.29 0.97
N LEU A 396 44.96 0.75 2.07
CA LEU A 396 46.10 -0.17 2.01
C LEU A 396 45.76 -1.47 1.29
N PHE A 397 44.55 -1.99 1.44
CA PHE A 397 44.08 -3.17 0.70
C PHE A 397 44.01 -2.89 -0.80
N ASP A 398 43.40 -1.77 -1.19
CA ASP A 398 43.26 -1.37 -2.60
C ASP A 398 44.61 -1.15 -3.29
N LEU A 399 45.61 -0.71 -2.53
CA LEU A 399 46.99 -0.55 -2.97
C LEU A 399 47.82 -1.85 -2.90
N GLY A 400 47.26 -2.94 -2.38
CA GLY A 400 47.89 -4.26 -2.28
C GLY A 400 48.92 -4.41 -1.15
N TYR A 401 48.87 -3.57 -0.11
CA TYR A 401 49.78 -3.62 1.03
C TYR A 401 49.36 -4.59 2.14
N ILE A 402 48.06 -4.91 2.23
CA ILE A 402 47.52 -5.86 3.20
C ILE A 402 46.72 -6.95 2.49
N ASP A 403 46.56 -8.11 3.14
CA ASP A 403 45.86 -9.24 2.54
C ASP A 403 44.36 -9.27 2.89
N LEU A 404 43.64 -10.26 2.35
CA LEU A 404 42.22 -10.43 2.58
C LEU A 404 41.88 -10.74 4.05
N ILE A 405 42.80 -11.38 4.79
CA ILE A 405 42.61 -11.66 6.21
C ILE A 405 42.65 -10.35 7.00
N ASP A 406 43.59 -9.47 6.68
CA ASP A 406 43.69 -8.14 7.29
C ASP A 406 42.44 -7.31 6.99
N ARG A 407 41.99 -7.26 5.73
CA ARG A 407 40.75 -6.58 5.36
C ARG A 407 39.53 -7.13 6.11
N SER A 408 39.42 -8.46 6.21
CA SER A 408 38.33 -9.10 6.95
C SER A 408 38.39 -8.75 8.44
N ASN A 409 39.56 -8.77 9.06
CA ASN A 409 39.74 -8.35 10.45
C ASN A 409 39.35 -6.87 10.64
N THR A 410 39.69 -5.98 9.70
CA THR A 410 39.26 -4.57 9.71
C THR A 410 37.74 -4.46 9.75
N GLU A 411 37.04 -5.14 8.84
CA GLU A 411 35.57 -5.12 8.74
C GLU A 411 34.94 -5.61 10.05
N VAL A 412 35.43 -6.72 10.60
CA VAL A 412 34.95 -7.29 11.88
C VAL A 412 35.24 -6.35 13.06
N LEU A 413 36.46 -5.81 13.18
CA LEU A 413 36.83 -4.92 14.29
C LEU A 413 36.06 -3.62 14.25
N ALA A 414 35.90 -2.99 13.09
CA ALA A 414 35.10 -1.79 12.91
C ALA A 414 33.66 -2.03 13.42
N HIS A 415 33.05 -3.13 13.01
CA HIS A 415 31.70 -3.50 13.44
C HIS A 415 31.61 -3.73 14.96
N LEU A 416 32.55 -4.47 15.55
CA LEU A 416 32.58 -4.73 16.99
C LEU A 416 32.77 -3.45 17.82
N ILE A 417 33.64 -2.54 17.37
CA ILE A 417 33.86 -1.24 18.02
C ILE A 417 32.57 -0.43 17.98
N VAL A 418 31.91 -0.32 16.83
CA VAL A 418 30.65 0.44 16.74
C VAL A 418 29.57 -0.19 17.61
N LYS A 419 29.40 -1.52 17.57
CA LYS A 419 28.44 -2.23 18.42
C LYS A 419 28.65 -1.90 19.90
N LYS A 420 29.90 -1.95 20.37
CA LYS A 420 30.25 -1.64 21.77
C LYS A 420 30.07 -0.14 22.08
N ALA A 421 30.39 0.75 21.16
CA ALA A 421 30.20 2.19 21.30
C ALA A 421 28.70 2.56 21.43
N VAL A 422 27.84 2.01 20.56
CA VAL A 422 26.39 2.23 20.59
C VAL A 422 25.80 1.76 21.92
N GLN A 423 26.21 0.59 22.42
CA GLN A 423 25.78 0.08 23.73
C GLN A 423 26.16 1.03 24.89
N LEU A 424 27.35 1.63 24.85
CA LEU A 424 27.84 2.56 25.88
C LEU A 424 27.18 3.94 25.80
N LEU A 425 26.92 4.44 24.58
CA LEU A 425 26.44 5.81 24.34
C LEU A 425 24.94 5.99 24.47
N TYR A 426 24.16 4.90 24.40
CA TYR A 426 22.69 4.88 24.35
C TYR A 426 21.96 5.69 25.45
N VAL A 427 22.66 6.12 26.49
CA VAL A 427 22.10 6.81 27.66
C VAL A 427 22.23 8.35 27.60
N LYS A 428 23.07 8.95 26.71
CA LYS A 428 23.48 10.37 26.90
C LYS A 428 23.30 11.36 25.73
N ASP A 429 23.34 10.99 24.45
CA ASP A 429 23.25 11.99 23.36
C ASP A 429 22.56 11.47 22.08
N HIS A 430 21.43 12.08 21.68
CA HIS A 430 20.55 11.52 20.65
C HIS A 430 21.04 11.77 19.20
N ASN A 431 21.73 12.89 18.92
CA ASN A 431 22.04 13.29 17.55
C ASN A 431 23.29 12.62 16.97
N ASP A 432 24.36 12.47 17.76
CA ASP A 432 25.57 11.79 17.31
C ASP A 432 25.33 10.28 17.16
N ILE A 433 24.50 9.69 18.04
CA ILE A 433 24.07 8.29 17.94
C ILE A 433 23.32 8.02 16.63
N LEU A 434 22.42 8.92 16.19
CA LEU A 434 21.69 8.73 14.94
C LEU A 434 22.62 8.72 13.72
N ARG A 435 23.66 9.56 13.69
CA ARG A 435 24.68 9.55 12.61
C ARG A 435 25.51 8.27 12.60
N ILE A 436 25.87 7.78 13.79
CA ILE A 436 26.61 6.52 13.94
C ILE A 436 25.74 5.33 13.51
N GLN A 437 24.45 5.36 13.82
CA GLN A 437 23.48 4.34 13.43
C GLN A 437 23.15 4.36 11.93
N GLU A 438 23.25 5.51 11.26
CA GLU A 438 23.25 5.55 9.79
C GLU A 438 24.43 4.79 9.19
N GLN A 439 25.59 4.76 9.86
CA GLN A 439 26.77 4.05 9.37
C GLN A 439 26.76 2.55 9.75
N VAL A 440 26.10 2.19 10.85
CA VAL A 440 26.00 0.80 11.34
C VAL A 440 24.55 0.38 11.37
N GLN A 441 24.14 -0.16 10.24
CA GLN A 441 22.80 -0.69 9.99
C GLN A 441 22.89 -2.22 9.97
N GLU A 442 21.95 -2.87 10.64
CA GLU A 442 21.71 -4.29 10.45
C GLU A 442 20.72 -4.48 9.30
N ARG A 443 21.07 -5.36 8.36
CA ARG A 443 20.24 -5.64 7.19
C ARG A 443 19.44 -6.89 7.44
N TYR A 444 18.12 -6.75 7.44
CA TYR A 444 17.16 -7.82 7.67
C TYR A 444 16.66 -8.30 6.31
N LEU A 445 17.08 -9.50 5.88
CA LEU A 445 16.59 -10.12 4.66
C LEU A 445 15.19 -10.69 4.89
N LEU A 446 14.19 -10.10 4.25
CA LEU A 446 12.79 -10.50 4.35
C LEU A 446 12.41 -11.39 3.19
N ASN A 447 11.75 -12.50 3.47
CA ASN A 447 11.18 -13.38 2.45
C ASN A 447 9.94 -12.76 1.79
N CYS A 448 10.13 -11.72 0.99
CA CYS A 448 9.09 -11.07 0.21
C CYS A 448 9.73 -10.35 -0.99
N SER A 449 8.89 -9.75 -1.84
CA SER A 449 9.37 -8.80 -2.86
C SER A 449 8.63 -7.47 -2.67
N PHE A 450 9.38 -6.37 -2.52
CA PHE A 450 8.85 -5.02 -2.41
C PHE A 450 8.27 -4.53 -3.73
N PHE A 451 8.83 -4.94 -4.87
CA PHE A 451 8.24 -4.66 -6.19
C PHE A 451 6.85 -5.29 -6.36
N GLN A 452 6.66 -6.49 -5.80
CA GLN A 452 5.38 -7.20 -5.86
C GLN A 452 4.38 -6.69 -4.83
N SER A 453 4.79 -6.49 -3.58
CA SER A 453 3.86 -6.25 -2.47
C SER A 453 3.82 -4.81 -1.98
N LEU A 454 4.81 -3.99 -2.35
CA LEU A 454 4.95 -2.58 -1.95
C LEU A 454 5.33 -1.67 -3.14
N PRO A 455 4.69 -1.75 -4.32
CA PRO A 455 5.11 -0.98 -5.50
C PRO A 455 5.07 0.54 -5.30
N ASP A 456 4.12 1.08 -4.52
CA ASP A 456 4.09 2.51 -4.18
C ASP A 456 5.34 2.96 -3.37
N TYR A 457 5.98 2.05 -2.62
CA TYR A 457 7.25 2.35 -1.93
C TYR A 457 8.34 2.67 -2.96
N TRP A 458 8.55 1.76 -3.91
CA TRP A 458 9.54 1.94 -4.98
C TRP A 458 9.20 3.12 -5.91
N GLY A 459 7.95 3.16 -6.41
CA GLY A 459 7.57 4.12 -7.45
C GLY A 459 7.36 5.56 -6.94
N LEU A 460 6.98 5.73 -5.67
CA LEU A 460 6.52 7.02 -5.14
C LEU A 460 7.11 7.38 -3.78
N ARG A 461 8.00 6.54 -3.22
CA ARG A 461 8.54 6.68 -1.86
C ARG A 461 7.44 6.72 -0.79
N GLN A 462 6.33 6.04 -1.04
CA GLN A 462 5.27 5.88 -0.05
C GLN A 462 5.80 5.04 1.11
N ASN A 463 5.61 5.52 2.34
CA ASN A 463 6.00 4.76 3.53
C ASN A 463 4.82 3.93 4.02
N PHE A 464 5.11 2.76 4.58
CA PHE A 464 4.13 1.88 5.21
C PHE A 464 4.60 1.61 6.64
N PRO A 465 3.70 1.65 7.63
CA PRO A 465 4.07 1.25 8.98
C PRO A 465 4.57 -0.19 8.99
N VAL A 466 5.73 -0.40 9.61
CA VAL A 466 6.37 -1.71 9.71
C VAL A 466 6.74 -1.99 11.16
N MET A 467 6.37 -3.17 11.65
CA MET A 467 6.74 -3.60 12.99
C MET A 467 6.82 -5.13 13.12
N PRO A 468 7.57 -5.64 14.11
CA PRO A 468 7.58 -7.06 14.46
C PRO A 468 6.21 -7.54 14.95
N LEU A 469 5.93 -8.83 14.78
CA LEU A 469 4.71 -9.44 15.34
C LEU A 469 4.81 -9.75 16.84
N ASN A 470 6.03 -9.93 17.36
CA ASN A 470 6.35 -10.32 18.74
C ASN A 470 7.55 -9.54 19.31
N LYS A 471 7.93 -9.86 20.56
CA LYS A 471 9.00 -9.22 21.34
C LYS A 471 8.80 -7.74 21.61
N LEU A 472 7.58 -7.23 21.45
CA LEU A 472 7.27 -5.80 21.60
C LEU A 472 7.25 -5.33 23.07
N ASP A 473 7.48 -6.23 24.02
CA ASP A 473 7.76 -5.95 25.43
C ASP A 473 9.26 -5.78 25.70
N GLU A 474 10.10 -6.16 24.75
CA GLU A 474 11.54 -5.91 24.73
C GLU A 474 11.82 -4.59 23.99
N LYS A 475 12.99 -3.99 24.26
CA LYS A 475 13.38 -2.74 23.61
C LYS A 475 14.19 -3.06 22.35
N PRO A 476 13.80 -2.60 21.15
CA PRO A 476 14.62 -2.78 19.96
C PRO A 476 15.89 -1.93 20.04
N THR A 477 17.01 -2.49 19.60
CA THR A 477 18.35 -1.88 19.75
C THR A 477 19.11 -1.73 18.43
N ARG A 478 18.58 -2.29 17.33
CA ARG A 478 19.27 -2.38 16.04
C ARG A 478 18.67 -1.44 15.03
N SER A 479 19.43 -0.49 14.52
CA SER A 479 19.07 0.31 13.33
C SER A 479 18.91 -0.65 12.17
N ALA A 480 17.70 -0.72 11.62
CA ALA A 480 17.34 -1.73 10.64
C ALA A 480 17.21 -1.12 9.24
N SER A 481 17.83 -1.78 8.28
CA SER A 481 17.51 -1.68 6.86
C SER A 481 16.87 -2.99 6.42
N LEU A 482 15.76 -2.91 5.70
CA LEU A 482 15.01 -4.10 5.29
C LEU A 482 15.33 -4.41 3.84
N TRP A 483 15.80 -5.61 3.56
CA TRP A 483 16.10 -6.07 2.21
C TRP A 483 15.06 -7.11 1.81
N ASP A 484 14.61 -7.06 0.57
CA ASP A 484 13.80 -8.15 0.00
C ASP A 484 14.73 -9.20 -0.64
N ILE A 485 14.17 -10.32 -1.11
CA ILE A 485 14.97 -11.42 -1.71
C ILE A 485 15.30 -11.20 -3.20
N THR A 486 14.98 -10.03 -3.77
CA THR A 486 15.27 -9.77 -5.18
C THR A 486 16.77 -9.54 -5.39
N CYS A 487 17.23 -9.72 -6.63
CA CYS A 487 18.62 -9.42 -6.97
C CYS A 487 18.88 -7.94 -7.24
N ASP A 488 17.84 -7.11 -7.11
CA ASP A 488 17.89 -5.67 -7.42
C ASP A 488 18.15 -4.88 -6.14
N SER A 489 19.13 -3.97 -6.18
CA SER A 489 19.48 -3.12 -5.05
C SER A 489 18.36 -2.15 -4.65
N ASP A 490 17.41 -1.85 -5.56
CA ASP A 490 16.23 -1.06 -5.25
C ASP A 490 15.22 -1.83 -4.37
N GLY A 491 15.40 -3.15 -4.19
CA GLY A 491 14.66 -4.01 -3.27
C GLY A 491 15.01 -3.79 -1.79
N GLU A 492 15.23 -2.54 -1.39
CA GLU A 492 15.66 -2.15 -0.04
C GLU A 492 14.77 -1.03 0.53
N ILE A 493 14.36 -1.18 1.79
CA ILE A 493 13.91 -0.10 2.66
C ILE A 493 15.07 0.30 3.56
N ALA A 494 15.86 1.26 3.08
CA ALA A 494 17.04 1.74 3.77
C ALA A 494 16.67 2.47 5.06
N PHE A 495 17.55 2.38 6.06
CA PHE A 495 17.45 3.17 7.28
C PHE A 495 17.47 4.68 6.96
N ASP A 496 16.54 5.41 7.56
CA ASP A 496 16.41 6.88 7.43
C ASP A 496 16.44 7.48 8.83
N SER A 497 17.42 8.34 9.14
CA SER A 497 17.51 8.98 10.46
C SER A 497 16.34 9.91 10.79
N THR A 498 15.61 10.39 9.78
CA THR A 498 14.38 11.17 9.98
C THR A 498 13.19 10.27 10.30
N LYS A 499 13.25 8.99 9.90
CA LYS A 499 12.21 7.97 10.07
C LYS A 499 12.83 6.65 10.54
N PRO A 500 13.50 6.65 11.72
CA PRO A 500 14.36 5.54 12.09
C PRO A 500 13.53 4.30 12.43
N LEU A 501 13.91 3.16 11.85
CA LEU A 501 13.37 1.85 12.20
C LEU A 501 14.37 1.12 13.10
N PHE A 502 13.90 0.69 14.27
CA PHE A 502 14.67 -0.15 15.17
C PHE A 502 14.03 -1.52 15.32
N LEU A 503 14.84 -2.58 15.27
CA LEU A 503 14.43 -3.96 15.47
C LEU A 503 15.21 -4.63 16.62
N HIS A 504 14.73 -5.80 17.04
CA HIS A 504 15.32 -6.59 18.11
C HIS A 504 16.57 -7.33 17.61
N ASP A 505 17.55 -7.50 18.49
CA ASP A 505 18.70 -8.39 18.26
C ASP A 505 18.22 -9.83 18.42
N ILE A 506 18.09 -10.56 17.32
CA ILE A 506 17.52 -11.92 17.30
C ILE A 506 18.56 -12.92 16.78
N ASP A 507 18.34 -14.20 17.11
CA ASP A 507 19.04 -15.31 16.49
C ASP A 507 18.05 -16.11 15.61
N ILE A 508 18.17 -15.93 14.30
CA ILE A 508 17.31 -16.58 13.31
C ILE A 508 17.49 -18.09 13.22
N ASP A 509 18.60 -18.64 13.75
CA ASP A 509 18.83 -20.08 13.84
C ASP A 509 18.06 -20.70 15.03
N GLU A 510 17.68 -19.89 16.02
CA GLU A 510 16.97 -20.33 17.23
C GLU A 510 15.48 -19.98 17.22
N GLU A 511 15.08 -18.88 16.58
CA GLU A 511 13.69 -18.40 16.59
C GLU A 511 13.22 -17.78 15.26
N GLU A 512 11.95 -18.00 14.92
CA GLU A 512 11.31 -17.29 13.81
C GLU A 512 10.98 -15.85 14.21
N TYR A 513 11.29 -14.92 13.31
CA TYR A 513 10.97 -13.51 13.47
C TYR A 513 10.23 -12.99 12.24
N PHE A 514 9.10 -12.32 12.47
CA PHE A 514 8.21 -11.85 11.42
C PHE A 514 8.08 -10.33 11.48
N LEU A 515 8.18 -9.69 10.33
CA LEU A 515 7.79 -8.30 10.15
C LEU A 515 6.46 -8.22 9.45
N ALA A 516 5.63 -7.26 9.88
CA ALA A 516 4.36 -6.95 9.27
C ALA A 516 4.35 -5.53 8.73
N PHE A 517 3.92 -5.39 7.48
CA PHE A 517 3.68 -4.13 6.79
C PHE A 517 2.17 -3.87 6.77
N PHE A 518 1.78 -2.75 7.37
CA PHE A 518 0.38 -2.38 7.53
C PHE A 518 -0.03 -1.34 6.48
N LEU A 519 -1.34 -1.15 6.34
CA LEU A 519 -1.94 -0.19 5.42
C LEU A 519 -1.67 -0.48 3.94
N VAL A 520 -1.39 -1.74 3.59
CA VAL A 520 -1.02 -2.17 2.23
C VAL A 520 -2.22 -2.50 1.33
N GLY A 521 -3.46 -2.40 1.82
CA GLY A 521 -4.65 -2.85 1.09
C GLY A 521 -5.15 -1.93 -0.03
N ALA A 522 -4.47 -0.82 -0.30
CA ALA A 522 -4.82 0.13 -1.37
C ALA A 522 -3.69 0.21 -2.40
N TYR A 523 -4.02 0.01 -3.68
CA TYR A 523 -3.12 0.04 -4.84
C TYR A 523 -2.05 -1.06 -4.94
N GLN A 524 -1.54 -1.56 -3.82
CA GLN A 524 -0.34 -2.42 -3.83
C GLN A 524 -0.48 -3.69 -4.65
N GLU A 525 -1.58 -4.41 -4.47
CA GLU A 525 -1.83 -5.66 -5.18
C GLU A 525 -2.06 -5.43 -6.68
N VAL A 526 -2.74 -4.34 -7.02
CA VAL A 526 -3.09 -3.97 -8.40
C VAL A 526 -1.86 -3.52 -9.20
N LEU A 527 -0.91 -2.88 -8.51
CA LEU A 527 0.33 -2.37 -9.09
C LEU A 527 1.51 -3.34 -8.92
N GLY A 528 1.30 -4.47 -8.24
CA GLY A 528 2.35 -5.44 -7.91
C GLY A 528 3.07 -5.93 -9.15
N MET A 529 4.39 -5.71 -9.20
CA MET A 529 5.24 -6.12 -10.31
C MET A 529 5.88 -7.48 -10.00
N LYS A 530 5.79 -8.41 -10.96
CA LYS A 530 6.39 -9.75 -10.87
C LYS A 530 7.91 -9.75 -11.11
N HIS A 531 8.66 -8.86 -10.44
CA HIS A 531 10.12 -8.76 -10.57
C HIS A 531 10.79 -10.05 -10.10
N ASN A 532 11.83 -10.51 -10.79
CA ASN A 532 12.44 -11.84 -10.60
C ASN A 532 11.46 -13.03 -10.63
N LEU A 533 10.28 -12.87 -11.23
CA LEU A 533 9.22 -13.89 -11.26
C LEU A 533 8.59 -14.19 -9.88
N PHE A 534 8.82 -13.35 -8.88
CA PHE A 534 8.08 -13.42 -7.62
C PHE A 534 6.67 -12.87 -7.83
N THR A 535 5.68 -13.73 -7.64
CA THR A 535 4.27 -13.40 -7.89
C THR A 535 3.53 -13.09 -6.61
N HIS A 536 2.23 -12.84 -6.70
CA HIS A 536 1.40 -12.49 -5.56
C HIS A 536 1.58 -13.52 -4.42
N PRO A 537 1.85 -13.08 -3.17
CA PRO A 537 2.01 -13.98 -2.04
C PRO A 537 0.72 -14.72 -1.73
N THR A 538 0.81 -15.80 -0.95
CA THR A 538 -0.37 -16.50 -0.46
C THR A 538 -1.23 -15.53 0.35
N GLU A 539 -2.52 -15.45 0.03
CA GLU A 539 -3.47 -14.59 0.73
C GLU A 539 -4.57 -15.38 1.40
N PHE A 540 -5.15 -14.79 2.45
CA PHE A 540 -6.33 -15.34 3.12
C PHE A 540 -7.09 -14.27 3.90
N SER A 541 -8.36 -14.57 4.18
CA SER A 541 -9.26 -13.73 4.96
C SER A 541 -9.39 -14.23 6.40
N VAL A 542 -9.34 -13.32 7.37
CA VAL A 542 -9.64 -13.59 8.78
C VAL A 542 -11.04 -13.06 9.09
N VAL A 543 -11.98 -13.99 9.23
CA VAL A 543 -13.39 -13.71 9.50
C VAL A 543 -13.69 -14.04 10.96
N PHE A 544 -14.55 -13.26 11.60
CA PHE A 544 -14.91 -13.45 13.00
C PHE A 544 -16.37 -13.87 13.13
N ASP A 545 -16.65 -14.83 13.99
CA ASP A 545 -17.99 -15.28 14.32
C ASP A 545 -18.68 -14.37 15.36
N GLU A 546 -19.95 -14.65 15.66
CA GLU A 546 -20.72 -13.88 16.66
C GLU A 546 -20.16 -14.00 18.08
N LYS A 547 -19.37 -15.03 18.39
CA LYS A 547 -18.71 -15.22 19.69
C LYS A 547 -17.35 -14.53 19.76
N GLY A 548 -16.87 -13.97 18.65
CA GLY A 548 -15.58 -13.30 18.53
C GLY A 548 -14.41 -14.26 18.32
N ASP A 549 -14.67 -15.53 18.00
CA ASP A 549 -13.66 -16.47 17.51
C ASP A 549 -13.36 -16.18 16.03
N TYR A 550 -12.11 -16.41 15.60
CA TYR A 550 -11.70 -16.17 14.22
C TYR A 550 -11.59 -17.48 13.44
N GLU A 551 -11.87 -17.42 12.15
CA GLU A 551 -11.64 -18.47 11.17
C GLU A 551 -10.85 -17.92 9.98
N VAL A 552 -10.05 -18.78 9.37
CA VAL A 552 -9.29 -18.46 8.16
C VAL A 552 -10.05 -19.02 6.96
N GLU A 553 -10.45 -18.12 6.07
CA GLU A 553 -11.23 -18.40 4.86
C GLU A 553 -10.48 -17.91 3.60
N ASP A 554 -10.98 -18.29 2.42
CA ASP A 554 -10.52 -17.80 1.11
C ASP A 554 -9.00 -17.88 0.88
N ILE A 555 -8.37 -18.99 1.31
CA ILE A 555 -6.93 -19.17 1.08
C ILE A 555 -6.67 -19.28 -0.42
N CYS A 556 -5.91 -18.34 -0.96
CA CYS A 556 -5.40 -18.37 -2.33
C CYS A 556 -3.88 -18.48 -2.27
N GLU A 557 -3.35 -19.63 -2.69
CA GLU A 557 -1.91 -19.91 -2.65
C GLU A 557 -1.15 -19.10 -3.72
N ALA A 558 0.09 -18.73 -3.40
CA ALA A 558 1.01 -18.16 -4.37
C ALA A 558 1.22 -19.10 -5.56
N GLN A 559 1.35 -18.54 -6.76
CA GLN A 559 1.59 -19.31 -7.98
C GLN A 559 2.85 -20.18 -7.84
N THR A 560 2.78 -21.42 -8.34
CA THR A 560 3.93 -22.32 -8.42
C THR A 560 4.90 -21.86 -9.50
N ILE A 561 6.15 -22.34 -9.49
CA ILE A 561 7.12 -22.03 -10.55
C ILE A 561 6.55 -22.33 -11.94
N LEU A 562 5.83 -23.44 -12.11
CA LEU A 562 5.21 -23.79 -13.39
C LEU A 562 4.10 -22.82 -13.79
N ASP A 563 3.23 -22.40 -12.86
CA ASP A 563 2.18 -21.42 -13.15
C ASP A 563 2.76 -20.09 -13.64
N VAL A 564 3.87 -19.64 -13.03
CA VAL A 564 4.53 -18.40 -13.43
C VAL A 564 5.16 -18.50 -14.82
N LEU A 565 5.67 -19.68 -15.19
CA LEU A 565 6.19 -19.92 -16.53
C LEU A 565 5.06 -20.00 -17.56
N ASP A 566 3.92 -20.59 -17.22
CA ASP A 566 2.72 -20.63 -18.06
C ASP A 566 2.18 -19.20 -18.35
N ASP A 567 2.15 -18.34 -17.32
CA ASP A 567 1.80 -16.90 -17.45
C ASP A 567 2.72 -16.14 -18.43
N LEU A 568 3.93 -16.64 -18.70
CA LEU A 568 4.90 -16.08 -19.65
C LEU A 568 4.87 -16.76 -21.03
N ASP A 569 3.83 -17.55 -21.30
CA ASP A 569 3.64 -18.32 -22.54
C ASP A 569 4.69 -19.42 -22.78
N TYR A 570 5.37 -19.91 -21.72
CA TYR A 570 6.21 -21.10 -21.85
C TYR A 570 5.35 -22.38 -21.89
N ASP A 571 5.67 -23.31 -22.80
CA ASP A 571 5.11 -24.66 -22.75
C ASP A 571 5.74 -25.44 -21.58
N THR A 572 5.04 -25.42 -20.45
CA THR A 572 5.46 -26.09 -19.20
C THR A 572 5.69 -27.58 -19.39
N LYS A 573 4.92 -28.25 -20.26
CA LYS A 573 5.11 -29.69 -20.55
C LYS A 573 6.38 -29.95 -21.33
N GLU A 574 6.73 -29.06 -22.26
CA GLU A 574 7.99 -29.13 -22.99
C GLU A 574 9.18 -28.88 -22.06
N ILE A 575 9.08 -27.91 -21.14
CA ILE A 575 10.11 -27.67 -20.11
C ILE A 575 10.35 -28.92 -19.27
N GLU A 576 9.28 -29.52 -18.73
CA GLU A 576 9.38 -30.77 -17.96
C GLU A 576 10.01 -31.89 -18.79
N ARG A 577 9.61 -32.05 -20.06
CA ARG A 577 10.17 -33.05 -20.97
C ARG A 577 11.67 -32.84 -21.19
N LEU A 578 12.09 -31.60 -21.42
CA LEU A 578 13.50 -31.24 -21.64
C LEU A 578 14.36 -31.46 -20.39
N LEU A 579 13.85 -31.06 -19.21
CA LEU A 579 14.54 -31.28 -17.95
C LEU A 579 14.68 -32.77 -17.64
N LYS A 580 13.60 -33.54 -17.86
CA LYS A 580 13.61 -34.99 -17.70
C LYS A 580 14.66 -35.64 -18.60
N GLN A 581 14.67 -35.28 -19.88
CA GLN A 581 15.62 -35.80 -20.85
C GLN A 581 17.07 -35.50 -20.44
N LYS A 582 17.36 -34.27 -19.96
CA LYS A 582 18.70 -33.90 -19.48
C LYS A 582 19.19 -34.75 -18.30
N ILE A 583 18.30 -35.15 -17.39
CA ILE A 583 18.63 -36.03 -16.26
C ILE A 583 18.87 -37.47 -16.77
N GLU A 584 18.00 -37.96 -17.66
CA GLU A 584 18.10 -39.31 -18.24
C GLU A 584 19.40 -39.49 -19.06
N ASP A 585 19.80 -38.47 -19.83
CA ASP A 585 20.99 -38.48 -20.70
C ASP A 585 22.32 -38.32 -19.92
N ASN A 586 22.28 -38.00 -18.62
CA ASN A 586 23.48 -37.83 -17.81
C ASN A 586 24.13 -39.19 -17.47
N ASN A 587 25.28 -39.50 -18.07
CA ASN A 587 26.00 -40.76 -17.86
C ASN A 587 26.82 -40.82 -16.56
N GLN A 588 26.92 -39.71 -15.81
CA GLN A 588 27.64 -39.65 -14.53
C GLN A 588 26.77 -40.07 -13.34
N LEU A 589 25.45 -40.12 -13.53
CA LEU A 589 24.48 -40.47 -12.50
C LEU A 589 23.99 -41.91 -12.67
N ASP A 590 23.83 -42.63 -11.57
CA ASP A 590 23.18 -43.93 -11.58
C ASP A 590 21.64 -43.82 -11.66
N MET A 591 20.96 -44.98 -11.73
CA MET A 591 19.50 -45.01 -11.89
C MET A 591 18.72 -44.59 -10.63
N GLU A 592 19.29 -44.77 -9.43
CA GLU A 592 18.66 -44.34 -8.17
C GLU A 592 18.82 -42.82 -8.03
N GLU A 593 20.02 -42.29 -8.26
CA GLU A 593 20.32 -40.86 -8.24
C GLU A 593 19.44 -40.08 -9.23
N LYS A 594 19.28 -40.59 -10.45
CA LYS A 594 18.38 -39.98 -11.45
C LYS A 594 16.95 -39.88 -10.97
N LYS A 595 16.41 -40.94 -10.34
CA LYS A 595 15.04 -40.93 -9.80
C LYS A 595 14.90 -39.94 -8.66
N GLU A 596 15.89 -39.88 -7.77
CA GLU A 596 15.87 -38.96 -6.64
C GLU A 596 15.91 -37.50 -7.11
N ILE A 597 16.82 -37.17 -8.03
CA ILE A 597 16.93 -35.82 -8.62
C ILE A 597 15.62 -35.44 -9.32
N MET A 598 15.05 -36.37 -10.09
CA MET A 598 13.76 -36.15 -10.77
C MET A 598 12.64 -35.85 -9.77
N GLY A 599 12.55 -36.65 -8.68
CA GLY A 599 11.55 -36.45 -7.64
C GLY A 599 11.67 -35.08 -6.98
N ARG A 600 12.90 -34.68 -6.61
CA ARG A 600 13.17 -33.36 -6.04
C ARG A 600 12.81 -32.22 -7.00
N LEU A 601 13.16 -32.36 -8.28
CA LEU A 601 12.84 -31.35 -9.30
C LEU A 601 11.33 -31.14 -9.46
N TYR A 602 10.55 -32.22 -9.58
CA TYR A 602 9.09 -32.10 -9.73
C TYR A 602 8.43 -31.46 -8.50
N VAL A 603 8.93 -31.78 -7.30
CA VAL A 603 8.50 -31.11 -6.07
C VAL A 603 8.78 -29.61 -6.15
N MET A 604 10.01 -29.20 -6.48
CA MET A 604 10.38 -27.78 -6.57
C MET A 604 9.60 -27.03 -7.65
N LEU A 605 9.34 -27.65 -8.81
CA LEU A 605 8.54 -27.05 -9.88
C LEU A 605 7.07 -26.83 -9.47
N SER A 606 6.56 -27.66 -8.56
CA SER A 606 5.20 -27.58 -8.03
C SER A 606 5.08 -26.70 -6.78
N GLU A 607 6.16 -26.03 -6.37
CA GLU A 607 6.21 -25.15 -5.21
C GLU A 607 6.24 -23.69 -5.65
N ASN A 608 5.89 -22.77 -4.76
CA ASN A 608 6.00 -21.33 -5.03
C ASN A 608 7.47 -20.88 -5.08
N GLY A 609 7.72 -19.76 -5.75
CA GLY A 609 9.07 -19.25 -5.98
C GLY A 609 9.74 -18.59 -4.77
N TYR A 610 9.02 -18.31 -3.67
CA TYR A 610 9.59 -17.68 -2.48
C TYR A 610 10.57 -18.60 -1.76
N LEU A 611 11.51 -18.02 -1.02
CA LEU A 611 12.52 -18.81 -0.33
C LEU A 611 11.91 -19.63 0.81
N ARG A 612 12.56 -20.73 1.15
CA ARG A 612 12.15 -21.56 2.28
C ARG A 612 12.87 -21.08 3.53
N THR A 613 12.10 -20.92 4.60
CA THR A 613 12.65 -20.78 5.95
C THR A 613 13.25 -22.13 6.32
N ILE A 614 14.55 -22.17 6.60
CA ILE A 614 15.26 -23.37 7.04
C ILE A 614 14.82 -23.61 8.49
N SER A 615 14.30 -24.81 8.75
CA SER A 615 13.69 -25.28 10.02
C SER A 615 12.35 -24.62 10.38
#